data_AF-A0A8B6FC93-F1
#
_entry.id   AF-A0A8B6FC93-F1
#
_cell.length_a   1.000
_cell.length_b   1.000
_cell.length_c   1.000
_cell.angle_alpha   90.00
_cell.angle_beta   90.00
_cell.angle_gamma   90.00
#
_symmetry.space_group_name_H-M   'P 1'
#
loop_
_entity.id
_entity.type
_entity.pdbx_description
1 polymer ?
#
loop_
_entity_poly.entity_id
_entity_poly.type
_entity_poly.pdbx_seq_one_letter_code
_entity_poly.pdbx_strand_id
1 'polypeptide(L)'
;MVRQVDWVDTVWPRHYKDCQTESTNIIDKMKYPKVQKYCLMSVKGCYTDFHVDFGGTSVWYHILHGKKVFWLIPPTPKNMEIYLTWVLSGKQGDIFLADKVEGCERITLHAGYTFIIPS
;
A
#
# COMPACT_ATOMS: atom_id res chain seq x y z
N MET A 1 -3.13 -16.59 7.29
CA MET A 1 -3.67 -15.34 7.85
C MET A 1 -4.36 -14.50 6.78
N VAL A 2 -3.67 -13.84 5.84
CA VAL A 2 -4.29 -12.90 4.87
C VAL A 2 -5.51 -13.49 4.14
N ARG A 3 -5.40 -14.70 3.55
CA ARG A 3 -6.52 -15.36 2.85
C ARG A 3 -7.77 -15.62 3.70
N GLN A 4 -7.63 -15.66 5.02
CA GLN A 4 -8.77 -15.91 5.93
C GLN A 4 -9.58 -14.64 6.21
N VAL A 5 -9.00 -13.46 5.96
CA VAL A 5 -9.61 -12.15 6.27
C VAL A 5 -9.75 -11.25 5.05
N ASP A 6 -9.17 -11.63 3.90
CA ASP A 6 -9.29 -10.91 2.64
C ASP A 6 -10.74 -10.92 2.12
N TRP A 7 -11.34 -9.73 1.97
CA TRP A 7 -12.70 -9.56 1.49
C TRP A 7 -12.91 -10.05 0.05
N VAL A 8 -11.87 -10.05 -0.79
CA VAL A 8 -11.98 -10.63 -2.14
C VAL A 8 -12.21 -12.14 -2.07
N ASP A 9 -11.60 -12.83 -1.11
CA ASP A 9 -11.74 -14.28 -0.96
C ASP A 9 -12.98 -14.68 -0.14
N THR A 10 -13.38 -13.83 0.80
CA THR A 10 -14.41 -14.15 1.81
C THR A 10 -15.78 -13.54 1.54
N VAL A 11 -15.85 -12.42 0.81
CA VAL A 11 -17.09 -11.65 0.60
C VAL A 11 -17.49 -11.57 -0.87
N TRP A 12 -16.55 -11.43 -1.81
CA TRP A 12 -16.88 -11.32 -3.23
C TRP A 12 -17.49 -12.61 -3.80
N PRO A 13 -18.53 -12.56 -4.65
CA PRO A 13 -19.13 -13.78 -5.21
C PRO A 13 -18.11 -14.56 -6.04
N ARG A 14 -17.86 -15.81 -5.63
CA ARG A 14 -16.78 -16.66 -6.19
C ARG A 14 -16.87 -16.85 -7.70
N HIS A 15 -18.06 -17.08 -8.22
CA HIS A 15 -18.27 -17.31 -9.66
C HIS A 15 -17.82 -16.12 -10.53
N TYR A 16 -17.88 -14.87 -10.04
CA TYR A 16 -17.34 -13.73 -10.80
C TYR A 16 -15.81 -13.73 -10.80
N LYS A 17 -15.21 -14.05 -9.65
CA LYS A 17 -13.75 -14.14 -9.53
C LYS A 17 -13.18 -15.25 -10.42
N ASP A 18 -13.82 -16.42 -10.40
CA ASP A 18 -13.38 -17.60 -11.16
C ASP A 18 -13.51 -17.39 -12.68
N CYS A 19 -14.47 -16.56 -13.11
CA CYS A 19 -14.64 -16.15 -14.51
C CYS A 19 -13.66 -15.04 -14.96
N GLN A 20 -12.77 -14.53 -14.10
CA GLN A 20 -11.78 -13.54 -14.50
C GLN A 20 -10.72 -14.17 -15.41
N THR A 21 -10.63 -13.70 -16.65
CA THR A 21 -9.62 -14.14 -17.62
C THR A 21 -8.62 -13.04 -17.99
N GLU A 22 -9.06 -11.78 -18.00
CA GLU A 22 -8.21 -10.64 -18.35
C GLU A 22 -7.11 -10.45 -17.30
N SER A 23 -5.85 -10.43 -17.76
CA SER A 23 -4.65 -10.37 -16.93
C SER A 23 -4.22 -8.95 -16.58
N THR A 24 -4.75 -7.95 -17.28
CA THR A 24 -4.56 -6.52 -16.97
C THR A 24 -5.61 -6.00 -15.97
N ASN A 25 -5.54 -4.71 -15.64
CA ASN A 25 -6.49 -3.99 -14.77
C ASN A 25 -7.44 -3.09 -15.58
N ILE A 26 -7.80 -3.49 -16.81
CA ILE A 26 -8.82 -2.79 -17.61
C ILE A 26 -10.17 -2.94 -16.92
N ILE A 27 -10.71 -1.82 -16.42
CA ILE A 27 -11.88 -1.81 -15.53
C ILE A 27 -13.11 -2.52 -16.14
N ASP A 28 -13.38 -2.30 -17.43
CA ASP A 28 -14.53 -2.89 -18.13
C ASP A 28 -14.50 -4.43 -18.20
N LYS A 29 -13.31 -5.01 -18.04
CA LYS A 29 -13.08 -6.46 -18.07
C LYS A 29 -12.86 -7.05 -16.68
N MET A 30 -12.82 -6.23 -15.63
CA MET A 30 -12.66 -6.71 -14.26
C MET A 30 -13.98 -7.28 -13.73
N LYS A 31 -13.92 -8.48 -13.20
CA LYS A 31 -15.04 -9.19 -12.57
C LYS A 31 -14.98 -9.16 -11.04
N TYR A 32 -13.88 -8.67 -10.47
CA TYR A 32 -13.68 -8.48 -9.04
C TYR A 32 -12.59 -7.42 -8.78
N PRO A 33 -12.42 -6.93 -7.54
CA PRO A 33 -11.31 -6.05 -7.17
C PRO A 33 -9.94 -6.75 -7.31
N LYS A 34 -9.29 -6.57 -8.44
CA LYS A 34 -8.04 -7.26 -8.81
C LYS A 34 -6.80 -6.60 -8.21
N VAL A 35 -6.71 -6.68 -6.89
CA VAL A 35 -5.72 -5.97 -6.07
C VAL A 35 -4.94 -6.90 -5.12
N GLN A 36 -5.03 -8.22 -5.30
CA GLN A 36 -4.47 -9.19 -4.34
C GLN A 36 -2.96 -9.44 -4.52
N LYS A 37 -2.42 -9.23 -5.72
CA LYS A 37 -1.04 -9.59 -6.07
C LYS A 37 -0.41 -8.53 -6.95
N TYR A 38 0.70 -7.98 -6.50
CA TYR A 38 1.52 -7.01 -7.23
C TYR A 38 2.97 -7.48 -7.25
N CYS A 39 3.67 -7.18 -8.35
CA CYS A 39 5.12 -7.33 -8.46
C CYS A 39 5.73 -5.93 -8.56
N LEU A 40 6.55 -5.55 -7.57
CA LEU A 40 7.22 -4.26 -7.56
C LEU A 40 8.68 -4.44 -7.95
N MET A 41 9.07 -3.72 -9.00
CA MET A 41 10.45 -3.65 -9.48
C MET A 41 10.97 -2.25 -9.24
N SER A 42 12.13 -2.14 -8.60
CA SER A 42 12.66 -0.87 -8.11
C SER A 42 14.16 -0.82 -8.30
N VAL A 43 14.66 0.22 -8.97
CA VAL A 43 16.09 0.48 -9.10
C VAL A 43 16.64 1.16 -7.85
N LYS A 44 17.97 1.08 -7.65
CA LYS A 44 18.63 1.76 -6.54
C LYS A 44 18.34 3.26 -6.58
N GLY A 45 17.93 3.82 -5.44
CA GLY A 45 17.63 5.25 -5.30
C GLY A 45 16.21 5.66 -5.67
N CYS A 46 15.34 4.74 -6.09
CA CYS A 46 13.93 5.07 -6.28
C CYS A 46 13.29 5.51 -4.95
N TYR A 47 12.39 6.49 -5.03
CA TYR A 47 11.61 6.99 -3.92
C TYR A 47 10.13 6.97 -4.29
N THR A 48 9.30 6.52 -3.36
CA THR A 48 7.84 6.65 -3.42
C THR A 48 7.45 7.45 -2.21
N ASP A 49 6.81 8.59 -2.44
CA ASP A 49 6.48 9.54 -1.39
C ASP A 49 5.37 9.01 -0.46
N PHE A 50 5.14 9.69 0.66
CA PHE A 50 4.14 9.29 1.64
C PHE A 50 2.75 9.16 1.01
N HIS A 51 2.08 8.06 1.32
CA HIS A 51 0.72 7.78 0.88
C HIS A 51 0.02 6.84 1.85
N VAL A 52 -1.30 6.86 1.81
CA VAL A 52 -2.15 5.81 2.35
C VAL A 52 -2.59 4.94 1.19
N ASP A 53 -2.46 3.62 1.31
CA ASP A 53 -2.88 2.69 0.27
C ASP A 53 -4.38 2.81 -0.01
N PHE A 54 -4.74 2.62 -1.28
CA PHE A 54 -6.08 2.90 -1.77
C PHE A 54 -7.14 2.14 -0.97
N GLY A 55 -8.24 2.83 -0.65
CA GLY A 55 -9.33 2.27 0.15
C GLY A 55 -8.96 1.91 1.58
N GLY A 56 -7.82 2.37 2.10
CA GLY A 56 -7.34 2.00 3.44
C GLY A 56 -7.00 0.52 3.54
N THR A 57 -6.55 -0.09 2.46
CA THR A 57 -6.22 -1.51 2.43
C THR A 57 -5.01 -1.82 3.31
N SER A 58 -5.08 -2.90 4.09
CA SER A 58 -3.88 -3.47 4.72
C SER A 58 -3.04 -4.17 3.66
N VAL A 59 -1.72 -4.08 3.77
CA VAL A 59 -0.80 -4.60 2.75
C VAL A 59 0.17 -5.60 3.34
N TRP A 60 0.50 -6.64 2.57
CA TRP A 60 1.56 -7.58 2.87
C TRP A 60 2.65 -7.46 1.80
N TYR A 61 3.88 -7.21 2.24
CA TYR A 61 5.06 -7.04 1.41
C TYR A 61 6.08 -8.13 1.70
N HIS A 62 6.65 -8.71 0.65
CA HIS A 62 7.76 -9.65 0.78
C HIS A 62 8.95 -9.17 -0.06
N ILE A 63 10.12 -9.00 0.57
CA ILE A 63 11.33 -8.59 -0.15
C ILE A 63 11.99 -9.82 -0.76
N LEU A 64 11.70 -10.08 -2.04
CA LEU A 64 12.32 -11.20 -2.74
C LEU A 64 13.82 -10.98 -2.95
N HIS A 65 14.20 -9.82 -3.49
CA HIS A 65 15.59 -9.42 -3.72
C HIS A 65 15.83 -7.96 -3.35
N GLY A 66 17.03 -7.65 -2.87
CA GLY A 66 17.43 -6.28 -2.52
C GLY A 66 16.99 -5.85 -1.12
N LYS A 67 16.58 -4.59 -0.99
CA LYS A 67 16.17 -3.96 0.28
C LYS A 67 15.17 -2.84 0.03
N LYS A 68 14.34 -2.56 1.04
CA LYS A 68 13.45 -1.39 1.08
C LYS A 68 13.60 -0.68 2.41
N VAL A 69 13.32 0.61 2.41
CA VAL A 69 13.33 1.47 3.59
C VAL A 69 11.96 2.12 3.65
N PHE A 70 11.28 1.99 4.79
CA PHE A 70 9.91 2.48 5.00
C PHE A 70 9.89 3.48 6.15
N TRP A 71 9.27 4.65 5.90
CA TRP A 71 8.84 5.61 6.91
C TRP A 71 7.38 5.36 7.25
N LEU A 72 7.09 5.20 8.54
CA LEU A 72 5.79 4.80 9.06
C LEU A 72 5.27 5.87 10.00
N ILE A 73 4.07 6.35 9.71
CA ILE A 73 3.36 7.32 10.52
C ILE A 73 2.04 6.66 10.95
N PRO A 74 1.72 6.57 12.25
CA PRO A 74 0.47 5.95 12.69
C PRO A 74 -0.73 6.80 12.24
N PRO A 75 -1.85 6.20 11.83
CA PRO A 75 -3.03 6.90 11.32
C PRO A 75 -3.87 7.51 12.46
N THR A 76 -3.24 8.30 13.33
CA THR A 76 -3.96 9.06 14.37
C THR A 76 -4.83 10.13 13.69
N PRO A 77 -5.97 10.55 14.30
CA PRO A 77 -6.81 11.60 13.72
C PRO A 77 -6.04 12.87 13.35
N LYS A 78 -5.09 13.28 14.20
CA LYS A 78 -4.20 14.42 13.97
C LYS A 78 -3.28 14.21 12.77
N ASN A 79 -2.63 13.03 12.66
CA ASN A 79 -1.76 12.73 11.51
C ASN A 79 -2.55 12.66 10.20
N MET A 80 -3.79 12.15 10.25
CA MET A 80 -4.67 12.11 9.08
C MET A 80 -5.08 13.51 8.62
N GLU A 81 -5.38 14.44 9.54
CA GLU A 81 -5.64 15.83 9.20
C GLU A 81 -4.43 16.53 8.57
N ILE A 82 -3.22 16.28 9.12
CA ILE A 82 -1.96 16.76 8.55
C ILE A 82 -1.75 16.20 7.15
N TYR A 83 -1.94 14.88 6.96
CA TYR A 83 -1.81 14.21 5.67
C TYR A 83 -2.79 14.79 4.64
N LEU A 84 -4.07 14.95 4.99
CA LEU A 84 -5.07 15.52 4.10
C LEU A 84 -4.71 16.95 3.69
N THR A 85 -4.31 17.79 4.65
CA THR A 85 -3.86 19.15 4.37
C THR A 85 -2.64 19.17 3.43
N TRP A 86 -1.66 18.28 3.65
CA TRP A 86 -0.48 18.14 2.82
C TRP A 86 -0.81 17.65 1.39
N VAL A 87 -1.69 16.66 1.25
CA VAL A 87 -2.14 16.18 -0.07
C VAL A 87 -2.82 17.31 -0.84
N LEU A 88 -3.71 18.07 -0.19
CA LEU A 88 -4.46 19.18 -0.79
C LEU A 88 -3.61 20.41 -1.06
N SER A 89 -2.44 20.56 -0.42
CA SER A 89 -1.61 21.75 -0.60
C SER A 89 -0.86 21.78 -1.94
N GLY A 90 -0.74 20.65 -2.63
CA GLY A 90 0.07 20.52 -3.86
C GLY A 90 1.57 20.69 -3.66
N LYS A 91 2.07 20.66 -2.41
CA LYS A 91 3.48 20.89 -2.03
C LYS A 91 4.21 19.60 -1.64
N GLN A 92 3.76 18.47 -2.18
CA GLN A 92 4.29 17.14 -1.83
C GLN A 92 5.78 17.02 -2.16
N GLY A 93 6.22 17.62 -3.27
CA GLY A 93 7.64 17.66 -3.66
C GLY A 93 8.55 18.56 -2.80
N ASP A 94 7.96 19.51 -2.05
CA ASP A 94 8.72 20.47 -1.23
C ASP A 94 8.74 20.08 0.25
N ILE A 95 7.74 19.31 0.70
CA ILE A 95 7.50 19.00 2.11
C ILE A 95 7.61 17.51 2.32
N PHE A 96 8.63 17.11 3.06
CA PHE A 96 8.77 15.77 3.59
C PHE A 96 7.82 15.58 4.79
N LEU A 97 6.75 14.80 4.61
CA LEU A 97 5.63 14.72 5.55
C LEU A 97 6.03 14.29 6.97
N ALA A 98 7.03 13.41 7.11
CA ALA A 98 7.46 12.95 8.44
C ALA A 98 7.98 14.07 9.35
N ASP A 99 8.43 15.20 8.79
CA ASP A 99 8.85 16.37 9.58
C ASP A 99 7.66 17.16 10.15
N LYS A 100 6.43 16.85 9.73
CA LYS A 100 5.20 17.54 10.16
C LYS A 100 4.43 16.80 11.25
N VAL A 101 4.81 15.57 11.57
CA VAL A 101 4.13 14.73 12.57
C VAL A 101 4.98 14.56 13.82
N GLU A 102 4.34 14.28 14.95
CA GLU A 102 5.05 14.10 16.24
C GLU A 102 5.78 12.75 16.35
N GLY A 103 5.43 11.78 15.50
CA GLY A 103 6.05 10.45 15.51
C GLY A 103 6.12 9.84 14.11
N CYS A 104 7.32 9.42 13.73
CA CYS A 104 7.58 8.67 12.51
C CYS A 104 8.65 7.61 12.80
N GLU A 105 8.37 6.37 12.43
CA GLU A 105 9.33 5.28 12.56
C GLU A 105 10.02 4.98 11.24
N ARG A 106 11.28 4.58 11.36
CA ARG A 106 12.12 4.18 10.24
C ARG A 106 12.47 2.71 10.35
N ILE A 107 12.12 1.94 9.33
CA ILE A 107 12.51 0.53 9.23
C ILE A 107 13.19 0.21 7.90
N THR A 108 14.19 -0.67 7.95
CA THR A 108 14.84 -1.25 6.77
C THR A 108 14.45 -2.72 6.67
N LEU A 109 13.89 -3.10 5.53
CA LEU A 109 13.56 -4.48 5.19
C LEU A 109 14.65 -5.05 4.29
N HIS A 110 15.14 -6.24 4.66
CA HIS A 110 16.13 -6.99 3.91
C HIS A 110 15.49 -8.14 3.14
N ALA A 111 16.21 -8.71 2.17
CA ALA A 111 15.75 -9.89 1.44
C ALA A 111 15.30 -11.01 2.39
N GLY A 112 14.17 -11.65 2.05
CA GLY A 112 13.51 -12.67 2.86
C GLY A 112 12.52 -12.13 3.90
N TYR A 113 12.52 -10.83 4.20
CA TYR A 113 11.58 -10.28 5.18
C TYR A 113 10.18 -10.16 4.60
N THR A 114 9.18 -10.44 5.44
CA THR A 114 7.77 -10.17 5.18
C THR A 114 7.28 -9.10 6.15
N PHE A 115 6.64 -8.07 5.61
CA PHE A 115 6.15 -6.93 6.35
C PHE A 115 4.65 -6.75 6.11
N ILE A 116 3.90 -6.43 7.17
CA ILE A 116 2.46 -6.20 7.09
C ILE A 116 2.19 -4.79 7.61
N ILE A 117 1.47 -4.00 6.80
CA ILE A 117 1.05 -2.63 7.13
C ILE A 117 -0.46 -2.68 7.41
N PRO A 118 -0.92 -2.22 8.60
CA PRO A 118 -2.34 -2.17 8.93
C PRO A 118 -3.07 -1.06 8.17
N SER A 119 -4.41 -1.11 8.22
CA SER A 119 -5.30 -0.01 7.83
C SER A 119 -5.15 1.18 8.77
#